data_AF-A0A9C8A984-F1
#
_entry.id   AF-A0A9C8A984-F1
#
_cell.length_a   1.000
_cell.length_b   1.000
_cell.length_c   1.000
_cell.angle_alpha   90.00
_cell.angle_beta   90.00
_cell.angle_gamma   90.00
#
_symmetry.space_group_name_H-M   'P 1'
#
loop_
_entity.id
_entity.type
_entity.pdbx_description
1 polymer ?
#
loop_
_entity_poly.entity_id
_entity_poly.type
_entity_poly.pdbx_seq_one_letter_code
_entity_poly.pdbx_strand_id
1 'polypeptide(L)'
;MSPNTSPGTKKIVMGLVILAAVLMIAVVPFTAFKMVNPILTYQIERIAKFTAEGNPSAPLLTLTTWLVSFFYPFWGTMSAIAGIALLVIAKPLYEGKAWSRGLALLSLAVPSMGGAYMIVPWMNFVGSKEGGFPPAMIIMAIGLIPYFAVLLADKGDFKQKLVDFFVFAMLGVSAAENFANGHAAFRILYGHPKRPLFAEGISMTYFGWLGLWVSFGLLVAAIYQLGVRNKSGWYLALIGGAVGCLVSGATHYVRHATIDYLLGSLMGLSIVVMMLIPLFKKRLLEEFSE
;
A
#
# COMPACT_ATOMS: atom_id res chain seq x y z
N MET A 1 -12.17 3.61 -17.62
CA MET A 1 -11.51 3.40 -18.92
C MET A 1 -11.89 4.55 -19.84
N SER A 2 -11.02 4.95 -20.76
CA SER A 2 -11.29 6.00 -21.73
C SER A 2 -12.51 5.65 -22.61
N PRO A 3 -13.32 6.63 -23.02
CA PRO A 3 -14.35 6.43 -24.04
C PRO A 3 -13.81 5.77 -25.31
N ASN A 4 -12.55 6.04 -25.66
CA ASN A 4 -11.88 5.59 -26.88
C ASN A 4 -11.37 4.13 -26.83
N THR A 5 -11.45 3.45 -25.69
CA THR A 5 -11.07 2.03 -25.57
C THR A 5 -12.05 1.13 -26.35
N SER A 6 -11.53 0.10 -27.03
CA SER A 6 -12.37 -0.80 -27.84
C SER A 6 -13.44 -1.51 -27.01
N PRO A 7 -14.64 -1.82 -27.57
CA PRO A 7 -15.68 -2.53 -26.86
C PRO A 7 -15.24 -3.91 -26.31
N GLY A 8 -14.40 -4.63 -27.06
CA GLY A 8 -13.85 -5.91 -26.65
C GLY A 8 -12.94 -5.79 -25.42
N THR A 9 -12.00 -4.83 -25.45
CA THR A 9 -11.13 -4.54 -24.32
C THR A 9 -11.94 -4.11 -23.09
N LYS A 10 -12.95 -3.24 -23.25
CA LYS A 10 -13.82 -2.82 -22.15
C LYS A 10 -14.52 -4.01 -21.48
N LYS A 11 -15.05 -4.96 -22.27
CA LYS A 11 -15.70 -6.17 -21.73
C LYS A 11 -14.74 -7.04 -20.93
N ILE A 12 -13.53 -7.29 -21.45
CA ILE A 12 -12.51 -8.10 -20.77
C ILE A 12 -12.10 -7.45 -19.44
N VAL A 13 -11.77 -6.15 -19.46
CA VAL A 13 -11.36 -5.41 -18.27
C VAL A 13 -12.49 -5.37 -17.24
N MET A 14 -13.74 -5.14 -17.65
CA MET A 14 -14.87 -5.20 -16.73
C MET A 14 -15.07 -6.59 -16.13
N GLY A 15 -14.89 -7.66 -16.91
CA GLY A 15 -14.93 -9.02 -16.40
C GLY A 15 -13.90 -9.25 -15.29
N LEU A 16 -12.66 -8.78 -15.50
CA LEU A 16 -11.60 -8.83 -14.48
C LEU A 16 -11.94 -8.00 -13.23
N VAL A 17 -12.48 -6.80 -13.40
CA VAL A 17 -12.87 -5.92 -12.28
C VAL A 17 -14.00 -6.54 -11.45
N ILE A 18 -15.02 -7.11 -12.10
CA ILE A 18 -16.14 -7.77 -11.41
C ILE A 18 -15.67 -9.03 -10.69
N LEU A 19 -14.85 -9.86 -11.34
CA LEU A 19 -14.26 -11.03 -10.71
C LEU A 19 -13.43 -10.65 -9.48
N ALA A 20 -12.58 -9.64 -9.60
CA ALA A 20 -11.79 -9.14 -8.49
C ALA A 20 -12.67 -8.61 -7.36
N ALA A 21 -13.71 -7.85 -7.66
CA ALA A 21 -14.66 -7.36 -6.66
C ALA A 21 -15.32 -8.51 -5.87
N VAL A 22 -15.74 -9.58 -6.56
CA VAL A 22 -16.29 -10.77 -5.89
C VAL A 22 -15.24 -11.44 -5.01
N LEU A 23 -14.01 -11.61 -5.48
CA LEU A 23 -12.92 -12.19 -4.69
C LEU A 23 -12.52 -11.31 -3.49
N MET A 24 -12.54 -9.99 -3.66
CA MET A 24 -12.30 -9.02 -2.57
C MET A 24 -13.34 -9.10 -1.46
N ILE A 25 -14.57 -9.49 -1.78
CA ILE A 25 -15.65 -9.68 -0.79
C ILE A 25 -15.60 -11.09 -0.19
N ALA A 26 -15.46 -12.12 -1.03
CA ALA A 26 -15.67 -13.51 -0.64
C ALA A 26 -14.40 -14.25 -0.20
N VAL A 27 -13.21 -13.77 -0.57
CA VAL A 27 -11.93 -14.46 -0.31
C VAL A 27 -11.04 -13.63 0.61
N VAL A 28 -10.81 -12.36 0.29
CA VAL A 28 -9.81 -11.53 0.98
C VAL A 28 -10.02 -11.43 2.50
N PRO A 29 -11.21 -11.14 3.03
CA PRO A 29 -11.41 -11.03 4.48
C PRO A 29 -11.08 -12.35 5.19
N PHE A 30 -11.59 -13.47 4.67
CA PHE A 30 -11.37 -14.77 5.30
C PHE A 30 -9.91 -15.21 5.25
N THR A 31 -9.20 -14.93 4.15
CA THR A 31 -7.76 -15.20 4.05
C THR A 31 -6.98 -14.33 5.04
N ALA A 32 -7.25 -13.02 5.09
CA ALA A 32 -6.57 -12.12 6.02
C ALA A 32 -6.77 -12.54 7.49
N PHE A 33 -7.99 -12.94 7.86
CA PHE A 33 -8.31 -13.37 9.23
C PHE A 33 -7.64 -14.71 9.57
N LYS A 34 -7.65 -15.68 8.65
CA LYS A 34 -7.00 -17.00 8.85
C LYS A 34 -5.50 -16.89 9.06
N MET A 35 -4.84 -15.86 8.50
CA MET A 35 -3.41 -15.63 8.70
C MET A 35 -3.07 -15.15 10.12
N VAL A 36 -4.01 -14.56 10.86
CA VAL A 36 -3.74 -13.91 12.15
C VAL A 36 -3.29 -14.93 13.20
N ASN A 37 -4.07 -15.98 13.45
CA ASN A 37 -3.78 -16.89 14.57
C ASN A 37 -2.40 -17.57 14.48
N PRO A 38 -1.97 -18.13 13.34
CA PRO A 38 -0.62 -18.68 13.22
C PRO A 38 0.47 -17.65 13.53
N ILE A 39 0.33 -16.42 13.01
CA ILE A 39 1.27 -15.33 13.29
C ILE A 39 1.32 -15.03 14.79
N LEU A 40 0.15 -14.90 15.44
CA LEU A 40 0.08 -14.60 16.86
C LEU A 40 0.67 -15.70 17.72
N THR A 41 0.39 -16.97 17.42
CA THR A 41 0.95 -18.11 18.16
C THR A 41 2.47 -18.04 18.18
N TYR A 42 3.11 -17.97 17.01
CA TYR A 42 4.58 -17.91 16.93
C TYR A 42 5.16 -16.62 17.49
N GLN A 43 4.42 -15.53 17.41
CA GLN A 43 4.85 -14.28 18.01
C GLN A 43 4.81 -14.32 19.54
N ILE A 44 3.76 -14.88 20.14
CA ILE A 44 3.63 -15.06 21.59
C ILE A 44 4.75 -15.96 22.10
N GLU A 45 5.02 -17.08 21.43
CA GLU A 45 6.15 -17.96 21.75
C GLU A 45 7.49 -17.22 21.72
N ARG A 46 7.72 -16.40 20.68
CA ARG A 46 8.94 -15.60 20.55
C ARG A 46 9.07 -14.57 21.65
N ILE A 47 7.98 -13.90 22.03
CA ILE A 47 7.97 -12.93 23.13
C ILE A 47 8.30 -13.64 24.44
N ALA A 48 7.66 -14.77 24.75
CA ALA A 48 7.92 -15.54 25.96
C ALA A 48 9.39 -15.97 26.06
N LYS A 49 9.97 -16.45 24.96
CA LYS A 49 11.40 -16.77 24.86
C LYS A 49 12.28 -15.55 25.13
N PHE A 50 12.02 -14.42 24.46
CA PHE A 50 12.81 -13.20 24.61
C PHE A 50 12.72 -12.63 26.04
N THR A 51 11.56 -12.73 26.68
CA THR A 51 11.38 -12.34 28.08
C THR A 51 12.19 -13.23 29.02
N ALA A 52 12.15 -14.55 28.83
CA ALA A 52 12.93 -15.49 29.63
C ALA A 52 14.45 -15.29 29.48
N GLU A 53 14.91 -14.88 28.29
CA GLU A 53 16.31 -14.58 27.98
C GLU A 53 16.75 -13.17 28.41
N GLY A 54 15.86 -12.35 28.97
CA GLY A 54 16.17 -10.96 29.33
C GLY A 54 16.48 -10.06 28.12
N ASN A 55 15.97 -10.41 26.94
CA ASN A 55 16.25 -9.69 25.69
C ASN A 55 15.59 -8.29 25.72
N PRO A 56 16.36 -7.21 25.49
CA PRO A 56 15.83 -5.84 25.55
C PRO A 56 14.78 -5.53 24.46
N SER A 57 14.64 -6.38 23.45
CA SER A 57 13.61 -6.26 22.42
C SER A 57 12.24 -6.78 22.84
N ALA A 58 12.14 -7.58 23.91
CA ALA A 58 10.87 -8.17 24.35
C ALA A 58 9.75 -7.13 24.54
N PRO A 59 9.97 -6.00 25.25
CA PRO A 59 8.94 -4.97 25.42
C PRO A 59 8.44 -4.38 24.09
N LEU A 60 9.34 -4.19 23.12
CA LEU A 60 9.04 -3.62 21.81
C LEU A 60 8.15 -4.53 20.94
N LEU A 61 8.10 -5.83 21.26
CA LEU A 61 7.31 -6.81 20.52
C LEU A 61 5.90 -6.99 21.10
N THR A 62 5.65 -6.57 22.34
CA THR A 62 4.38 -6.82 23.04
C THR A 62 3.16 -6.28 22.27
N LEU A 63 3.24 -5.04 21.77
CA LEU A 63 2.16 -4.42 20.99
C LEU A 63 1.94 -5.05 19.62
N THR A 64 2.91 -5.79 19.09
CA THR A 64 2.80 -6.33 17.73
C THR A 64 1.60 -7.27 17.57
N THR A 65 1.32 -8.07 18.60
CA THR A 65 0.21 -9.05 18.58
C THR A 65 -1.13 -8.33 18.41
N TRP A 66 -1.36 -7.28 19.19
CA TRP A 66 -2.53 -6.42 19.08
C TRP A 66 -2.61 -5.72 17.73
N LEU A 67 -1.50 -5.19 17.23
CA LEU A 67 -1.53 -4.44 15.98
C LEU A 67 -1.72 -5.34 14.76
N VAL A 68 -1.13 -6.54 14.74
CA VAL A 68 -1.36 -7.53 13.68
C VAL A 68 -2.81 -8.01 13.70
N SER A 69 -3.33 -8.35 14.88
CA SER A 69 -4.74 -8.78 15.03
C SER A 69 -5.76 -7.69 14.70
N PHE A 70 -5.37 -6.42 14.75
CA PHE A 70 -6.20 -5.31 14.29
C PHE A 70 -6.05 -5.06 12.78
N PHE A 71 -4.81 -4.86 12.30
CA PHE A 71 -4.58 -4.39 10.93
C PHE A 71 -4.86 -5.43 9.85
N TYR A 72 -4.73 -6.72 10.15
CA TYR A 72 -5.07 -7.77 9.19
C TYR A 72 -6.57 -7.77 8.88
N PRO A 73 -7.46 -7.87 9.90
CA PRO A 73 -8.90 -7.69 9.71
C PRO A 73 -9.29 -6.34 9.13
N PHE A 74 -8.61 -5.26 9.52
CA PHE A 74 -8.84 -3.93 8.97
C PHE A 74 -8.66 -3.94 7.44
N TRP A 75 -7.52 -4.41 6.94
CA TRP A 75 -7.25 -4.48 5.51
C TRP A 75 -8.18 -5.46 4.78
N GLY A 76 -8.53 -6.59 5.41
CA GLY A 76 -9.55 -7.51 4.91
C GLY A 76 -10.90 -6.84 4.72
N THR A 77 -11.36 -6.10 5.72
CA THR A 77 -12.63 -5.36 5.72
C THR A 77 -12.62 -4.23 4.69
N MET A 78 -11.54 -3.44 4.65
CA MET A 78 -11.37 -2.38 3.65
C MET A 78 -11.37 -2.94 2.22
N SER A 79 -10.80 -4.14 2.00
CA SER A 79 -10.85 -4.80 0.71
C SER A 79 -12.28 -5.20 0.32
N ALA A 80 -13.08 -5.71 1.25
CA ALA A 80 -14.49 -6.02 0.98
C ALA A 80 -15.29 -4.75 0.62
N ILE A 81 -15.10 -3.66 1.36
CA ILE A 81 -15.72 -2.35 1.07
C ILE A 81 -15.31 -1.86 -0.33
N ALA A 82 -14.04 -1.96 -0.67
CA ALA A 82 -13.54 -1.62 -1.99
C ALA A 82 -14.15 -2.50 -3.09
N GLY A 83 -14.38 -3.79 -2.82
CA GLY A 83 -15.07 -4.71 -3.73
C GLY A 83 -16.52 -4.28 -3.98
N ILE A 84 -17.24 -3.91 -2.93
CA ILE A 84 -18.61 -3.37 -3.04
C ILE A 84 -18.61 -2.08 -3.87
N ALA A 85 -17.66 -1.17 -3.62
CA ALA A 85 -17.53 0.07 -4.39
C ALA A 85 -17.32 -0.21 -5.89
N LEU A 86 -16.49 -1.19 -6.24
CA LEU A 86 -16.27 -1.61 -7.63
C LEU A 86 -17.54 -2.10 -8.32
N LEU A 87 -18.38 -2.88 -7.61
CA LEU A 87 -19.66 -3.33 -8.14
C LEU A 87 -20.62 -2.15 -8.37
N VAL A 88 -20.69 -1.21 -7.42
CA VAL A 88 -21.54 -0.01 -7.51
C VAL A 88 -21.15 0.87 -8.70
N ILE A 89 -19.85 1.01 -8.98
CA ILE A 89 -19.37 1.86 -10.08
C ILE A 89 -19.18 1.12 -11.40
N ALA A 90 -19.52 -0.16 -11.50
CA ALA A 90 -19.25 -0.97 -12.68
C ALA A 90 -19.83 -0.35 -13.97
N LYS A 91 -21.07 0.15 -13.91
CA LYS A 91 -21.71 0.83 -15.04
C LYS A 91 -20.99 2.16 -15.40
N PRO A 92 -20.81 3.13 -14.47
CA PRO A 92 -20.00 4.32 -14.71
C PRO A 92 -18.59 4.04 -15.29
N LEU A 93 -17.93 2.98 -14.83
CA LEU A 93 -16.61 2.57 -15.28
C LEU A 93 -16.62 2.06 -16.72
N TYR A 94 -17.64 1.27 -17.09
CA TYR A 94 -17.85 0.80 -18.45
C TYR A 94 -18.20 1.95 -19.42
N GLU A 95 -19.03 2.88 -18.97
CA GLU A 95 -19.37 4.12 -19.71
C GLU A 95 -18.16 5.05 -19.89
N GLY A 96 -17.10 4.85 -19.10
CA GLY A 96 -15.85 5.59 -19.20
C GLY A 96 -15.84 6.93 -18.47
N LYS A 97 -16.64 7.07 -17.40
CA LYS A 97 -16.65 8.29 -16.58
C LYS A 97 -15.33 8.45 -15.82
N ALA A 98 -14.67 9.60 -15.96
CA ALA A 98 -13.32 9.83 -15.42
C ALA A 98 -13.21 9.54 -13.90
N TRP A 99 -14.16 10.02 -13.08
CA TRP A 99 -14.16 9.80 -11.63
C TRP A 99 -14.20 8.31 -11.25
N SER A 100 -14.92 7.49 -12.03
CA SER A 100 -15.05 6.06 -11.77
C SER A 100 -13.76 5.30 -12.06
N ARG A 101 -12.92 5.79 -12.98
CA ARG A 101 -11.56 5.25 -13.22
C ARG A 101 -10.68 5.47 -11.99
N GLY A 102 -10.65 6.70 -11.48
CA GLY A 102 -9.91 7.01 -10.25
C GLY A 102 -10.36 6.17 -9.06
N LEU A 103 -11.68 6.03 -8.88
CA LEU A 103 -12.22 5.20 -7.80
C LEU A 103 -11.92 3.71 -7.98
N ALA A 104 -11.95 3.21 -9.21
CA ALA A 104 -11.59 1.82 -9.49
C ALA A 104 -10.12 1.54 -9.18
N LEU A 105 -9.20 2.41 -9.61
CA LEU A 105 -7.78 2.27 -9.31
C LEU A 105 -7.52 2.31 -7.80
N LEU A 106 -8.12 3.27 -7.08
CA LEU A 106 -8.03 3.34 -5.63
C LEU A 106 -8.55 2.04 -4.97
N SER A 107 -9.74 1.57 -5.37
CA SER A 107 -10.37 0.38 -4.80
C SER A 107 -9.51 -0.87 -5.01
N LEU A 108 -8.95 -1.04 -6.21
CA LEU A 108 -8.08 -2.18 -6.54
C LEU A 108 -6.69 -2.09 -5.88
N ALA A 109 -6.24 -0.88 -5.53
CA ALA A 109 -5.01 -0.69 -4.76
C ALA A 109 -5.14 -1.16 -3.31
N VAL A 110 -6.34 -1.12 -2.70
CA VAL A 110 -6.57 -1.49 -1.29
C VAL A 110 -6.08 -2.91 -0.94
N PRO A 111 -6.54 -3.99 -1.59
CA PRO A 111 -6.05 -5.34 -1.28
C PRO A 111 -4.57 -5.50 -1.65
N SER A 112 -4.06 -4.74 -2.63
CA SER A 112 -2.64 -4.77 -3.00
C SER A 112 -1.76 -4.21 -1.89
N MET A 113 -2.10 -3.04 -1.34
CA MET A 113 -1.38 -2.42 -0.22
C MET A 113 -1.50 -3.26 1.06
N GLY A 114 -2.72 -3.75 1.36
CA GLY A 114 -2.96 -4.63 2.50
C GLY A 114 -2.17 -5.94 2.39
N GLY A 115 -2.18 -6.58 1.22
CA GLY A 115 -1.39 -7.77 0.95
C GLY A 115 0.11 -7.53 1.12
N ALA A 116 0.64 -6.44 0.56
CA ALA A 116 2.05 -6.07 0.74
C ALA A 116 2.43 -5.93 2.23
N TYR A 117 1.59 -5.25 3.02
CA TYR A 117 1.77 -5.15 4.47
C TYR A 117 1.73 -6.52 5.17
N MET A 118 0.81 -7.41 4.78
CA MET A 118 0.63 -8.73 5.39
C MET A 118 1.77 -9.72 5.07
N ILE A 119 2.55 -9.50 4.02
CA ILE A 119 3.69 -10.38 3.70
C ILE A 119 4.72 -10.37 4.83
N VAL A 120 5.04 -9.20 5.38
CA VAL A 120 6.17 -9.05 6.31
C VAL A 120 5.95 -9.83 7.61
N PRO A 121 4.82 -9.69 8.34
CA PRO A 121 4.62 -10.49 9.55
C PRO A 121 4.48 -11.98 9.24
N TRP A 122 3.84 -12.37 8.13
CA TRP A 122 3.78 -13.77 7.74
C TRP A 122 5.17 -14.39 7.57
N MET A 123 6.04 -13.74 6.78
CA MET A 123 7.40 -14.24 6.54
C MET A 123 8.23 -14.28 7.83
N ASN A 124 8.07 -13.28 8.70
CA ASN A 124 8.84 -13.20 9.94
C ASN A 124 8.44 -14.25 10.98
N PHE A 125 7.15 -14.62 11.06
CA PHE A 125 6.64 -15.46 12.14
C PHE A 125 6.27 -16.88 11.69
N VAL A 126 5.62 -17.02 10.54
CA VAL A 126 5.20 -18.32 10.00
C VAL A 126 6.25 -18.86 9.04
N GLY A 127 6.67 -18.05 8.05
CA GLY A 127 7.63 -18.47 7.04
C GLY A 127 8.99 -18.90 7.62
N SER A 128 9.44 -18.27 8.71
CA SER A 128 10.67 -18.64 9.42
C SER A 128 10.58 -19.97 10.19
N LYS A 129 9.36 -20.46 10.45
CA LYS A 129 9.09 -21.69 11.21
C LYS A 129 8.67 -22.85 10.32
N GLU A 130 7.76 -22.59 9.39
CA GLU A 130 7.10 -23.59 8.56
C GLU A 130 7.45 -23.49 7.07
N GLY A 131 8.08 -22.39 6.64
CA GLY A 131 8.25 -22.08 5.22
C GLY A 131 6.93 -21.73 4.52
N GLY A 132 6.90 -21.88 3.19
CA GLY A 132 5.67 -21.77 2.40
C GLY A 132 5.40 -20.42 1.75
N PHE A 133 4.44 -20.42 0.82
CA PHE A 133 4.04 -19.25 0.05
C PHE A 133 3.07 -18.36 0.85
N PRO A 134 3.34 -17.05 1.02
CA PRO A 134 2.47 -16.19 1.81
C PRO A 134 1.08 -16.05 1.17
N PRO A 135 -0.02 -16.39 1.87
CA PRO A 135 -1.38 -16.20 1.34
C PRO A 135 -1.69 -14.74 0.97
N ALA A 136 -1.00 -13.79 1.60
CA ALA A 136 -1.07 -12.37 1.27
C ALA A 136 -0.68 -12.04 -0.18
N MET A 137 0.14 -12.87 -0.83
CA MET A 137 0.45 -12.70 -2.26
C MET A 137 -0.79 -12.88 -3.14
N ILE A 138 -1.70 -13.79 -2.76
CA ILE A 138 -2.97 -13.99 -3.46
C ILE A 138 -3.86 -12.76 -3.29
N ILE A 139 -3.96 -12.24 -2.06
CA ILE A 139 -4.69 -10.99 -1.76
C ILE A 139 -4.15 -9.84 -2.63
N MET A 140 -2.82 -9.71 -2.71
CA MET A 140 -2.19 -8.68 -3.51
C MET A 140 -2.47 -8.84 -5.01
N ALA A 141 -2.40 -10.07 -5.54
CA ALA A 141 -2.67 -10.34 -6.95
C ALA A 141 -4.12 -10.04 -7.36
N ILE A 142 -5.10 -10.29 -6.47
CA ILE A 142 -6.52 -9.96 -6.68
C ILE A 142 -6.69 -8.46 -6.97
N GLY A 143 -5.90 -7.60 -6.33
CA GLY A 143 -5.89 -6.16 -6.62
C GLY A 143 -5.05 -5.77 -7.83
N LEU A 144 -3.80 -6.23 -7.90
CA LEU A 144 -2.83 -5.75 -8.89
C LEU A 144 -3.17 -6.09 -10.34
N ILE A 145 -3.67 -7.31 -10.60
CA ILE A 145 -3.98 -7.76 -11.96
C ILE A 145 -5.05 -6.85 -12.61
N PRO A 146 -6.25 -6.69 -12.03
CA PRO A 146 -7.25 -5.79 -12.57
C PRO A 146 -6.82 -4.31 -12.48
N TYR A 147 -6.01 -3.91 -11.47
CA TYR A 147 -5.51 -2.54 -11.37
C TYR A 147 -4.72 -2.13 -12.61
N PHE A 148 -3.74 -2.95 -13.00
CA PHE A 148 -2.95 -2.70 -14.20
C PHE A 148 -3.76 -2.94 -15.48
N ALA A 149 -4.72 -3.87 -15.48
CA ALA A 149 -5.63 -4.01 -16.60
C ALA A 149 -6.44 -2.72 -16.85
N VAL A 150 -7.03 -2.12 -15.81
CA VAL A 150 -7.76 -0.84 -15.92
C VAL A 150 -6.83 0.28 -16.34
N LEU A 151 -5.64 0.38 -15.73
CA LEU A 151 -4.68 1.44 -15.98
C LEU A 151 -4.17 1.41 -17.42
N LEU A 152 -3.81 0.24 -17.92
CA LEU A 152 -3.14 0.06 -19.21
C LEU A 152 -4.10 -0.22 -20.37
N ALA A 153 -5.42 -0.38 -20.12
CA ALA A 153 -6.42 -0.59 -21.17
C ALA A 153 -6.81 0.66 -21.98
N ASP A 154 -6.47 1.87 -21.50
CA ASP A 154 -6.76 3.09 -22.25
C ASP A 154 -5.98 3.11 -23.58
N LYS A 155 -6.40 3.87 -24.60
CA LYS A 155 -5.53 4.05 -25.77
C LYS A 155 -4.33 4.92 -25.40
N GLY A 156 -3.16 4.64 -25.97
CA GLY A 156 -1.94 5.38 -25.69
C GLY A 156 -0.71 4.75 -26.34
N ASP A 157 0.25 5.59 -26.73
CA ASP A 157 1.56 5.14 -27.17
C ASP A 157 2.34 4.42 -26.05
N PHE A 158 3.45 3.78 -26.42
CA PHE A 158 4.29 3.05 -25.47
C PHE A 158 4.78 3.92 -24.31
N LYS A 159 5.07 5.21 -24.57
CA LYS A 159 5.54 6.15 -23.54
C LYS A 159 4.46 6.43 -22.50
N GLN A 160 3.20 6.59 -22.92
CA GLN A 160 2.06 6.72 -22.00
C GLN A 160 1.95 5.50 -21.08
N LYS A 161 2.08 4.29 -21.63
CA LYS A 161 2.02 3.04 -20.86
C LYS A 161 3.12 2.94 -19.82
N LEU A 162 4.34 3.30 -20.17
CA LEU A 162 5.46 3.32 -19.22
C LEU A 162 5.23 4.33 -18.10
N VAL A 163 4.81 5.55 -18.44
CA VAL A 163 4.52 6.59 -17.43
C VAL A 163 3.43 6.12 -16.48
N ASP A 164 2.30 5.64 -17.02
CA ASP A 164 1.21 5.15 -16.20
C ASP A 164 1.67 3.99 -15.31
N PHE A 165 2.34 2.98 -15.89
CA PHE A 165 2.83 1.84 -15.14
C PHE A 165 3.76 2.25 -13.99
N PHE A 166 4.84 2.98 -14.27
CA PHE A 166 5.85 3.29 -13.25
C PHE A 166 5.32 4.25 -12.19
N VAL A 167 4.54 5.27 -12.56
CA VAL A 167 3.98 6.20 -11.58
C VAL A 167 3.00 5.48 -10.67
N PHE A 168 2.01 4.78 -11.23
CA PHE A 168 0.98 4.14 -10.40
C PHE A 168 1.51 2.93 -9.63
N ALA A 169 2.54 2.23 -10.13
CA ALA A 169 3.26 1.22 -9.37
C ALA A 169 3.98 1.85 -8.17
N MET A 170 4.75 2.93 -8.39
CA MET A 170 5.50 3.56 -7.31
C MET A 170 4.60 4.23 -6.28
N LEU A 171 3.46 4.80 -6.68
CA LEU A 171 2.47 5.31 -5.73
C LEU A 171 1.94 4.19 -4.82
N GLY A 172 1.56 3.05 -5.40
CA GLY A 172 1.05 1.91 -4.63
C GLY A 172 2.10 1.28 -3.71
N VAL A 173 3.30 1.02 -4.23
CA VAL A 173 4.40 0.42 -3.46
C VAL A 173 4.84 1.35 -2.34
N SER A 174 5.04 2.64 -2.62
CA SER A 174 5.46 3.62 -1.60
C SER A 174 4.36 3.84 -0.56
N ALA A 175 3.08 3.80 -0.94
CA ALA A 175 1.98 3.89 0.01
C ALA A 175 1.99 2.67 0.96
N ALA A 176 2.11 1.45 0.43
CA ALA A 176 2.19 0.25 1.24
C ALA A 176 3.39 0.26 2.20
N GLU A 177 4.56 0.65 1.69
CA GLU A 177 5.80 0.78 2.46
C GLU A 177 5.66 1.82 3.58
N ASN A 178 5.13 3.01 3.27
CA ASN A 178 4.93 4.06 4.26
C ASN A 178 3.91 3.65 5.34
N PHE A 179 2.88 2.90 4.97
CA PHE A 179 1.96 2.33 5.96
C PHE A 179 2.68 1.33 6.88
N ALA A 180 3.42 0.38 6.31
CA ALA A 180 4.13 -0.67 7.04
C ALA A 180 5.23 -0.09 7.96
N ASN A 181 6.05 0.83 7.44
CA ASN A 181 7.13 1.47 8.19
C ASN A 181 6.61 2.45 9.24
N GLY A 182 5.50 3.14 8.94
CA GLY A 182 4.79 3.95 9.93
C GLY A 182 4.21 3.11 11.06
N HIS A 183 3.66 1.93 10.74
CA HIS A 183 3.23 0.96 11.74
C HIS A 183 4.43 0.44 12.56
N ALA A 184 5.55 0.08 11.93
CA ALA A 184 6.75 -0.34 12.65
C ALA A 184 7.26 0.75 13.62
N ALA A 185 7.26 2.01 13.19
CA ALA A 185 7.62 3.15 14.02
C ALA A 185 6.65 3.34 15.19
N PHE A 186 5.34 3.24 14.96
CA PHE A 186 4.30 3.29 15.99
C PHE A 186 4.51 2.22 17.05
N ARG A 187 4.67 0.97 16.62
CA ARG A 187 4.87 -0.18 17.51
C ARG A 187 6.05 0.05 18.46
N ILE A 188 7.16 0.53 17.93
CA ILE A 188 8.38 0.76 18.71
C ILE A 188 8.20 1.94 19.65
N LEU A 189 7.61 3.03 19.16
CA LEU A 189 7.31 4.22 19.92
C LEU A 189 6.46 3.91 21.15
N TYR A 190 5.37 3.15 20.99
CA TYR A 190 4.42 2.87 22.07
C TYR A 190 4.82 1.65 22.92
N GLY A 191 5.64 0.76 22.37
CA GLY A 191 6.19 -0.40 23.10
C GLY A 191 7.47 -0.08 23.88
N HIS A 192 7.98 1.16 23.78
CA HIS A 192 9.24 1.54 24.42
C HIS A 192 9.09 1.64 25.95
N PRO A 193 9.95 0.99 26.75
CA PRO A 193 9.79 0.90 28.22
C PRO A 193 9.90 2.26 28.94
N LYS A 194 10.52 3.26 28.30
CA LYS A 194 10.64 4.62 28.82
C LYS A 194 9.43 5.52 28.54
N ARG A 195 8.42 5.06 27.77
CA ARG A 195 7.17 5.83 27.62
C ARG A 195 6.50 6.04 28.99
N PRO A 196 5.85 7.21 29.24
CA PRO A 196 5.52 8.26 28.28
C PRO A 196 6.66 9.22 27.91
N LEU A 197 7.86 9.10 28.51
CA LEU A 197 9.00 9.97 28.22
C LEU A 197 9.57 9.73 26.81
N PHE A 198 10.12 10.79 26.21
CA PHE A 198 10.87 10.72 24.96
C PHE A 198 12.37 10.54 25.27
N ALA A 199 12.81 9.29 25.42
CA ALA A 199 14.23 8.97 25.45
C ALA A 199 14.89 9.20 24.08
N GLU A 200 16.23 9.14 24.06
CA GLU A 200 17.02 9.28 22.84
C GLU A 200 16.54 8.34 21.72
N GLY A 201 16.39 8.88 20.51
CA GLY A 201 15.87 8.15 19.34
C GLY A 201 14.36 7.90 19.30
N ILE A 202 13.63 8.02 20.43
CA ILE A 202 12.16 7.83 20.47
C ILE A 202 11.43 8.95 19.73
N SER A 203 11.87 10.20 19.87
CA SER A 203 11.28 11.35 19.17
C SER A 203 11.23 11.13 17.66
N MET A 204 12.29 10.53 17.10
CA MET A 204 12.37 10.20 15.69
C MET A 204 11.31 9.16 15.27
N THR A 205 10.98 8.20 16.14
CA THR A 205 9.91 7.22 15.85
C THR A 205 8.51 7.85 15.85
N TYR A 206 8.29 8.95 16.58
CA TYR A 206 7.04 9.71 16.49
C TYR A 206 6.91 10.46 15.17
N PHE A 207 7.96 11.17 14.77
CA PHE A 207 8.01 11.82 13.46
C PHE A 207 7.91 10.80 12.32
N GLY A 208 8.59 9.66 12.46
CA GLY A 208 8.53 8.51 11.56
C GLY A 208 7.10 7.98 11.40
N TRP A 209 6.44 7.63 12.50
CA TRP A 209 5.07 7.10 12.44
C TRP A 209 4.10 8.07 11.75
N LEU A 210 3.93 9.27 12.31
CA LEU A 210 2.91 10.19 11.83
C LEU A 210 3.23 10.69 10.41
N GLY A 211 4.49 11.03 10.15
CA GLY A 211 4.91 11.50 8.84
C GLY A 211 4.73 10.47 7.73
N LEU A 212 5.02 9.18 8.01
CA LEU A 212 4.81 8.11 7.04
C LEU A 212 3.33 7.83 6.80
N TRP A 213 2.48 7.87 7.83
CA TRP A 213 1.04 7.70 7.62
C TRP A 213 0.39 8.87 6.89
N VAL A 214 0.88 10.09 7.10
CA VAL A 214 0.48 11.26 6.29
C VAL A 214 0.91 11.05 4.84
N SER A 215 2.16 10.64 4.59
CA SER A 215 2.63 10.32 3.24
C SER A 215 1.77 9.23 2.58
N PHE A 216 1.48 8.13 3.29
CA PHE A 216 0.54 7.09 2.84
C PHE A 216 -0.80 7.67 2.39
N GLY A 217 -1.45 8.50 3.23
CA GLY A 217 -2.73 9.11 2.89
C GLY A 217 -2.67 10.01 1.64
N LEU A 218 -1.61 10.80 1.50
CA LEU A 218 -1.38 11.64 0.32
C LEU A 218 -1.18 10.82 -0.95
N LEU A 219 -0.40 9.74 -0.89
CA LEU A 219 -0.15 8.86 -2.04
C LEU A 219 -1.40 8.07 -2.45
N VAL A 220 -2.19 7.61 -1.48
CA VAL A 220 -3.51 6.99 -1.73
C VAL A 220 -4.46 7.98 -2.42
N ALA A 221 -4.51 9.22 -1.93
CA ALA A 221 -5.31 10.27 -2.58
C ALA A 221 -4.79 10.60 -3.99
N ALA A 222 -3.47 10.55 -4.20
CA ALA A 222 -2.87 10.76 -5.51
C ALA A 222 -3.26 9.67 -6.53
N ILE A 223 -3.36 8.40 -6.12
CA ILE A 223 -3.85 7.31 -7.00
C ILE A 223 -5.24 7.65 -7.55
N TYR A 224 -6.16 8.08 -6.69
CA TYR A 224 -7.50 8.49 -7.13
C TYR A 224 -7.41 9.69 -8.07
N GLN A 225 -6.78 10.79 -7.63
CA GLN A 225 -6.80 12.06 -8.37
C GLN A 225 -6.07 11.97 -9.71
N LEU A 226 -4.90 11.32 -9.79
CA LEU A 226 -4.22 11.04 -11.06
C LEU A 226 -5.00 10.04 -11.91
N GLY A 227 -5.74 9.12 -11.27
CA GLY A 227 -6.67 8.23 -11.95
C GLY A 227 -7.78 8.97 -12.71
N VAL A 228 -8.15 10.16 -12.23
CA VAL A 228 -9.07 11.13 -12.87
C VAL A 228 -8.34 12.13 -13.78
N ARG A 229 -7.00 12.07 -13.86
CA ARG A 229 -6.12 13.05 -14.53
C ARG A 229 -6.18 14.48 -13.93
N ASN A 230 -6.52 14.59 -12.65
CA ASN A 230 -6.57 15.86 -11.95
C ASN A 230 -5.18 16.35 -11.52
N LYS A 231 -4.93 17.66 -11.73
CA LYS A 231 -3.68 18.33 -11.33
C LYS A 231 -3.40 18.24 -9.83
N SER A 232 -4.44 18.19 -9.00
CA SER A 232 -4.30 17.97 -7.55
C SER A 232 -3.56 16.67 -7.23
N GLY A 233 -3.78 15.61 -8.03
CA GLY A 233 -3.09 14.33 -7.88
C GLY A 233 -1.58 14.42 -8.07
N TRP A 234 -1.13 15.30 -8.96
CA TRP A 234 0.30 15.57 -9.17
C TRP A 234 0.94 16.23 -7.93
N TYR A 235 0.27 17.23 -7.35
CA TYR A 235 0.74 17.86 -6.11
C TYR A 235 0.72 16.89 -4.93
N LEU A 236 -0.33 16.08 -4.80
CA LEU A 236 -0.43 15.06 -3.75
C LEU A 236 0.70 14.02 -3.87
N ALA A 237 1.00 13.57 -5.09
CA ALA A 237 2.12 12.66 -5.35
C ALA A 237 3.47 13.29 -4.99
N LEU A 238 3.70 14.55 -5.40
CA LEU A 238 4.94 15.27 -5.12
C LEU A 238 5.14 15.50 -3.61
N ILE A 239 4.11 15.97 -2.91
CA ILE A 239 4.16 16.21 -1.46
C ILE A 239 4.29 14.87 -0.72
N GLY A 240 3.47 13.88 -1.06
CA GLY A 240 3.51 12.55 -0.45
C GLY A 240 4.87 11.89 -0.62
N GLY A 241 5.44 11.93 -1.83
CA GLY A 241 6.78 11.42 -2.13
C GLY A 241 7.88 12.16 -1.37
N ALA A 242 7.83 13.50 -1.30
CA ALA A 242 8.80 14.31 -0.57
C ALA A 242 8.74 14.06 0.94
N VAL A 243 7.54 14.00 1.52
CA VAL A 243 7.34 13.63 2.94
C VAL A 243 7.85 12.22 3.21
N GLY A 244 7.51 11.25 2.35
CA GLY A 244 7.98 9.88 2.48
C GLY A 244 9.51 9.78 2.42
N CYS A 245 10.14 10.50 1.48
CA CYS A 245 11.59 10.60 1.35
C CYS A 245 12.24 11.15 2.64
N LEU A 246 11.80 12.33 3.07
CA LEU A 246 12.37 13.03 4.22
C LEU A 246 12.19 12.21 5.51
N VAL A 247 10.98 11.74 5.76
CA VAL A 247 10.62 11.05 7.00
C VAL A 247 11.28 9.67 7.08
N SER A 248 11.29 8.91 5.98
CA SER A 248 11.97 7.62 5.95
C SER A 248 13.47 7.79 6.10
N GLY A 249 14.09 8.73 5.38
CA GLY A 249 15.53 9.00 5.48
C GLY A 249 15.94 9.44 6.89
N ALA A 250 15.20 10.36 7.52
CA ALA A 250 15.46 10.78 8.89
C ALA A 250 15.28 9.62 9.89
N THR A 251 14.26 8.78 9.69
CA THR A 251 14.06 7.59 10.53
C THR A 251 15.20 6.59 10.34
N HIS A 252 15.67 6.36 9.12
CA HIS A 252 16.79 5.46 8.84
C HIS A 252 18.10 5.92 9.49
N TYR A 253 18.39 7.22 9.45
CA TYR A 253 19.59 7.79 10.09
C TYR A 253 19.71 7.38 11.56
N VAL A 254 18.58 7.43 12.29
CA VAL A 254 18.52 7.00 13.70
C VAL A 254 18.31 5.49 13.84
N ARG A 255 17.64 4.84 12.88
CA ARG A 255 17.25 3.42 12.92
C ARG A 255 17.62 2.70 11.63
N HIS A 256 18.89 2.29 11.56
CA HIS A 256 19.48 1.59 10.41
C HIS A 256 19.71 0.09 10.66
N ALA A 257 19.03 -0.51 11.65
CA ALA A 257 19.07 -1.96 11.89
C ALA A 257 18.56 -2.77 10.69
N THR A 258 17.64 -2.17 9.93
CA THR A 258 17.11 -2.67 8.66
C THR A 258 17.19 -1.57 7.61
N ILE A 259 17.19 -1.97 6.34
CA ILE A 259 17.26 -1.05 5.18
C ILE A 259 15.88 -0.59 4.69
N ASP A 260 14.80 -1.06 5.31
CA ASP A 260 13.40 -0.73 4.99
C ASP A 260 13.17 0.79 4.91
N TYR A 261 13.61 1.56 5.92
CA TYR A 261 13.49 3.01 5.88
C TYR A 261 14.35 3.67 4.79
N LEU A 262 15.51 3.10 4.43
CA LEU A 262 16.29 3.62 3.31
C LEU A 262 15.56 3.37 1.98
N LEU A 263 15.00 2.17 1.80
CA LEU A 263 14.20 1.83 0.64
C LEU A 263 12.98 2.73 0.53
N GLY A 264 12.24 2.94 1.62
CA GLY A 264 11.13 3.90 1.67
C GLY A 264 11.56 5.32 1.28
N SER A 265 12.76 5.75 1.69
CA SER A 265 13.31 7.04 1.29
C SER A 265 13.55 7.13 -0.22
N LEU A 266 14.17 6.11 -0.81
CA LEU A 266 14.47 6.04 -2.24
C LEU A 266 13.19 5.93 -3.08
N MET A 267 12.19 5.19 -2.60
CA MET A 267 10.88 5.10 -3.23
C MET A 267 10.19 6.48 -3.26
N GLY A 268 10.19 7.20 -2.14
CA GLY A 268 9.68 8.58 -2.08
C GLY A 268 10.42 9.52 -3.04
N LEU A 269 11.76 9.45 -3.06
CA LEU A 269 12.59 10.22 -3.99
C LEU A 269 12.26 9.92 -5.45
N SER A 270 12.05 8.65 -5.81
CA SER A 270 11.70 8.28 -7.18
C SER A 270 10.39 8.91 -7.64
N ILE A 271 9.39 9.03 -6.76
CA ILE A 271 8.13 9.73 -7.05
C ILE A 271 8.42 11.20 -7.31
N VAL A 272 9.20 11.86 -6.45
CA VAL A 272 9.57 13.27 -6.61
C VAL A 272 10.25 13.50 -7.96
N VAL A 273 11.25 12.69 -8.29
CA VAL A 273 11.98 12.78 -9.57
C VAL A 273 11.02 12.60 -10.75
N MET A 274 10.16 11.56 -10.72
CA MET A 274 9.17 11.36 -11.78
C MET A 274 8.21 12.55 -11.91
N MET A 275 7.72 13.12 -10.81
CA MET A 275 6.80 14.26 -10.86
C MET A 275 7.45 15.54 -11.39
N LEU A 276 8.76 15.72 -11.20
CA LEU A 276 9.49 16.90 -11.70
C LEU A 276 9.86 16.80 -13.18
N ILE A 277 9.92 15.59 -13.76
CA ILE A 277 10.20 15.42 -15.19
C ILE A 277 8.97 15.88 -16.02
N PRO A 278 9.12 16.86 -16.93
CA PRO A 278 7.98 17.41 -17.68
C PRO A 278 7.18 16.37 -18.48
N LEU A 279 7.87 15.34 -19.01
CA LEU A 279 7.24 14.24 -19.73
C LEU A 279 6.16 13.55 -18.90
N PHE A 280 6.45 13.22 -17.65
CA PHE A 280 5.51 12.53 -16.76
C PHE A 280 4.31 13.41 -16.47
N LYS A 281 4.54 14.67 -16.09
CA LYS A 281 3.48 15.62 -15.80
C LYS A 281 2.52 15.79 -16.99
N LYS A 282 3.06 15.95 -18.20
CA LYS A 282 2.25 16.05 -19.43
C LYS A 282 1.38 14.81 -19.62
N ARG A 283 1.99 13.62 -19.57
CA ARG A 283 1.33 12.33 -19.82
C ARG A 283 0.31 11.93 -18.75
N LEU A 284 0.45 12.40 -17.52
CA LEU A 284 -0.48 12.14 -16.42
C LEU A 284 -1.71 13.07 -16.44
N LEU A 285 -1.56 14.29 -16.94
CA LEU A 285 -2.60 15.32 -16.84
C LEU A 285 -3.34 15.58 -18.15
N GLU A 286 -2.68 15.38 -19.29
CA GLU A 286 -3.29 15.57 -20.60
C GLU A 286 -3.86 14.24 -21.10
N GLU A 287 -5.01 14.28 -21.75
CA GLU A 287 -5.50 13.10 -22.48
C GLU A 287 -4.60 12.85 -23.69
N PHE A 288 -4.37 11.58 -23.99
CA PHE A 288 -3.61 11.21 -25.18
C PHE A 288 -4.47 11.49 -26.43
N SER A 289 -4.13 12.54 -27.16
CA SER A 289 -4.57 12.77 -28.53
C SER A 289 -3.53 12.17 -29.47
N GLU A 290 -3.92 11.21 -30.30
CA GLU A 290 -3.13 10.79 -31.47
C GLU A 290 -2.95 11.96 -32.45
#